data_AF-A0A7W0UY01-F1
#
_entry.id   AF-A0A7W0UY01-F1
#
_cell.length_a   1.000
_cell.length_b   1.000
_cell.length_c   1.000
_cell.angle_alpha   90.00
_cell.angle_beta   90.00
_cell.angle_gamma   90.00
#
_symmetry.space_group_name_H-M   'P 1'
#
loop_
_entity.id
_entity.type
_entity.pdbx_description
1 polymer ?
#
loop_
_entity_poly.entity_id
_entity_poly.type
_entity_poly.pdbx_seq_one_letter_code
_entity_poly.pdbx_strand_id
1 'polypeptide(L)'
;MMDAQSSFLFDPNDAQSNETLDEINAGLLQRAGSVPQFKDRVFIFGEGQPGAGVAVVGESPGAPDIDTGRPFMGPAGEMLNRILSAIGLDRNDCYLTNAVKIISSGDEITPDVLVFFTPYLHRELAVVRPRVVIAFGNTPTRALLNTKRPISQMRGDFHDYRGMKLMPTFNPAYLLRDPTKKREVWEDMKKVRAFLASP
;
A
#
# COMPACT_ATOMS: atom_id res chain seq x y z
N MET A 1 -0.58 -9.68 34.90
CA MET A 1 -0.37 -8.21 34.80
C MET A 1 -0.75 -7.84 33.38
N MET A 2 -1.78 -7.01 33.23
CA MET A 2 -2.30 -6.57 31.94
C MET A 2 -1.44 -5.40 31.47
N ASP A 3 -0.60 -5.61 30.45
CA ASP A 3 0.30 -4.59 29.95
C ASP A 3 -0.41 -3.63 28.98
N ALA A 4 -0.20 -2.35 29.27
CA ALA A 4 -0.75 -1.18 28.62
C ALA A 4 -0.20 -0.93 27.21
N GLN A 5 -0.45 -1.86 26.28
CA GLN A 5 -0.14 -1.70 24.84
C GLN A 5 -1.39 -1.64 23.94
N SER A 6 -2.58 -1.70 24.51
CA SER A 6 -3.83 -1.81 23.76
C SER A 6 -4.53 -0.48 23.45
N SER A 7 -4.01 0.68 23.89
CA SER A 7 -4.77 1.95 23.83
C SER A 7 -4.51 2.87 22.63
N PHE A 8 -3.74 2.44 21.62
CA PHE A 8 -3.50 3.23 20.40
C PHE A 8 -3.87 2.49 19.11
N LEU A 9 -4.48 1.32 19.21
CA LEU A 9 -4.84 0.48 18.08
C LEU A 9 -6.36 0.46 17.95
N PHE A 10 -6.87 1.49 17.28
CA PHE A 10 -8.25 1.69 16.82
C PHE A 10 -9.26 2.24 17.84
N ASP A 11 -9.66 3.49 17.60
CA ASP A 11 -11.01 3.97 17.93
C ASP A 11 -11.93 3.57 16.76
N PRO A 12 -13.00 2.78 16.98
CA PRO A 12 -14.01 2.48 15.96
C PRO A 12 -14.60 3.72 15.26
N ASN A 13 -14.48 4.90 15.86
CA ASN A 13 -14.89 6.17 15.28
C ASN A 13 -13.96 6.69 14.16
N ASP A 14 -12.76 6.12 13.95
CA ASP A 14 -11.88 6.54 12.84
C ASP A 14 -12.50 6.29 11.45
N ALA A 15 -13.50 5.40 11.35
CA ALA A 15 -14.27 5.18 10.12
C ALA A 15 -15.34 6.26 9.84
N GLN A 16 -15.53 7.20 10.77
CA GLN A 16 -16.52 8.29 10.73
C GLN A 16 -15.88 9.68 10.59
N SER A 17 -14.55 9.78 10.41
CA SER A 17 -13.93 11.09 10.15
C SER A 17 -14.28 11.56 8.74
N ASN A 18 -14.75 12.82 8.61
CA ASN A 18 -14.87 13.53 7.33
C ASN A 18 -13.48 13.96 6.81
N GLU A 19 -12.44 13.22 7.16
CA GLU A 19 -11.06 13.56 6.82
C GLU A 19 -10.82 13.34 5.33
N THR A 20 -10.14 14.28 4.70
CA THR A 20 -9.74 14.22 3.30
C THR A 20 -8.32 13.66 3.16
N LEU A 21 -7.97 13.17 1.96
CA LEU A 21 -6.60 12.74 1.68
C LEU A 21 -5.58 13.87 1.89
N ASP A 22 -5.96 15.11 1.58
CA ASP A 22 -5.11 16.29 1.76
C ASP A 22 -4.85 16.58 3.23
N GLU A 23 -5.86 16.46 4.10
CA GLU A 23 -5.69 16.60 5.55
C GLU A 23 -4.80 15.52 6.14
N ILE A 24 -4.94 14.26 5.69
CA ILE A 24 -4.07 13.14 6.09
C ILE A 24 -2.62 13.45 5.69
N ASN A 25 -2.40 13.89 4.44
CA ASN A 25 -1.08 14.20 3.91
C ASN A 25 -0.45 15.39 4.64
N ALA A 26 -1.22 16.46 4.90
CA ALA A 26 -0.76 17.62 5.64
C ALA A 26 -0.38 17.25 7.09
N GLY A 27 -1.19 16.44 7.76
CA GLY A 27 -0.90 15.93 9.11
C GLY A 27 0.32 15.02 9.14
N LEU A 28 0.56 14.22 8.10
CA LEU A 28 1.77 13.41 7.96
C LEU A 28 3.01 14.30 7.81
N LEU A 29 2.97 15.30 6.93
CA LEU A 29 4.08 16.23 6.72
C LEU A 29 4.42 17.01 8.00
N GLN A 30 3.39 17.49 8.72
CA GLN A 30 3.58 18.20 9.99
C GLN A 30 4.30 17.31 11.01
N ARG A 31 3.81 16.07 11.22
CA ARG A 31 4.44 15.15 12.16
C ARG A 31 5.85 14.76 11.72
N ALA A 32 6.05 14.46 10.45
CA ALA A 32 7.34 14.08 9.90
C ALA A 32 8.38 15.20 10.04
N GLY A 33 7.97 16.48 9.89
CA GLY A 33 8.85 17.64 10.08
C GLY A 33 9.42 17.75 11.50
N SER A 34 8.77 17.14 12.50
CA SER A 34 9.26 17.08 13.89
C SER A 34 10.19 15.90 14.17
N VAL A 35 10.36 14.97 13.21
CA VAL A 35 11.16 13.75 13.36
C VAL A 35 12.46 13.89 12.56
N PRO A 36 13.64 13.94 13.21
CA PRO A 36 14.93 14.14 12.52
C PRO A 36 15.20 13.14 11.39
N GLN A 37 14.76 11.89 11.53
CA GLN A 37 14.91 10.83 10.51
C GLN A 37 14.20 11.13 9.19
N PHE A 38 13.11 11.90 9.23
CA PHE A 38 12.29 12.23 8.06
C PHE A 38 12.47 13.68 7.60
N LYS A 39 13.24 14.46 8.36
CA LYS A 39 13.62 15.81 8.00
C LYS A 39 14.36 15.77 6.65
N ASP A 40 13.95 16.64 5.73
CA ASP A 40 14.51 16.79 4.39
C ASP A 40 14.33 15.60 3.43
N ARG A 41 13.48 14.63 3.79
CA ARG A 41 13.13 13.51 2.89
C ARG A 41 12.11 13.97 1.85
N VAL A 42 12.23 13.43 0.64
CA VAL A 42 11.25 13.62 -0.43
C VAL A 42 10.05 12.69 -0.20
N PHE A 43 8.86 13.28 -0.16
CA PHE A 43 7.59 12.57 -0.01
C PHE A 43 6.91 12.39 -1.36
N ILE A 44 6.41 11.18 -1.62
CA ILE A 44 5.52 10.85 -2.73
C ILE A 44 4.27 10.22 -2.13
N PHE A 45 3.15 10.92 -2.27
CA PHE A 45 1.85 10.49 -1.75
C PHE A 45 1.13 9.57 -2.73
N GLY A 46 0.00 9.01 -2.29
CA GLY A 46 -0.87 8.23 -3.16
C GLY A 46 -1.51 9.08 -4.24
N GLU A 47 -1.85 8.46 -5.37
CA GLU A 47 -2.61 9.07 -6.46
C GLU A 47 -3.85 8.26 -6.82
N GLY A 48 -4.85 8.92 -7.42
CA GLY A 48 -6.14 8.32 -7.78
C GLY A 48 -7.29 8.97 -7.01
N GLN A 49 -8.50 8.52 -7.29
CA GLN A 49 -9.72 9.12 -6.73
C GLN A 49 -10.25 8.33 -5.52
N PRO A 50 -10.79 9.00 -4.49
CA PRO A 50 -11.63 8.33 -3.50
C PRO A 50 -12.78 7.58 -4.16
N GLY A 51 -13.13 6.40 -3.65
CA GLY A 51 -14.15 5.53 -4.24
C GLY A 51 -13.64 4.61 -5.36
N ALA A 52 -12.35 4.65 -5.69
CA ALA A 52 -11.74 3.67 -6.59
C ALA A 52 -12.01 2.24 -6.11
N GLY A 53 -12.48 1.36 -7.00
CA GLY A 53 -12.81 -0.03 -6.63
C GLY A 53 -11.62 -0.86 -6.16
N VAL A 54 -10.40 -0.45 -6.52
CA VAL A 54 -9.14 -1.10 -6.17
C VAL A 54 -8.15 -0.07 -5.63
N ALA A 55 -7.48 -0.41 -4.54
CA ALA A 55 -6.25 0.26 -4.11
C ALA A 55 -5.04 -0.66 -4.27
N VAL A 56 -3.93 -0.11 -4.74
CA VAL A 56 -2.64 -0.77 -4.87
C VAL A 56 -1.70 -0.19 -3.82
N VAL A 57 -1.08 -1.06 -3.02
CA VAL A 57 -0.14 -0.66 -1.96
C VAL A 57 1.21 -1.33 -2.16
N GLY A 58 2.22 -0.51 -2.42
CA GLY A 58 3.62 -0.90 -2.56
C GLY A 58 4.42 -0.70 -1.28
N GLU A 59 5.73 -0.84 -1.37
CA GLU A 59 6.64 -0.70 -0.23
C GLU A 59 6.98 0.77 0.06
N SER A 60 7.69 1.40 -0.88
CA SER A 60 8.12 2.79 -0.82
C SER A 60 8.31 3.33 -2.25
N PRO A 61 8.24 4.65 -2.43
CA PRO A 61 8.58 5.31 -3.68
C PRO A 61 10.02 5.03 -4.13
N GLY A 62 10.23 4.96 -5.45
CA GLY A 62 11.54 4.79 -6.08
C GLY A 62 12.09 6.08 -6.69
N ALA A 63 13.37 6.10 -7.08
CA ALA A 63 13.99 7.28 -7.70
C ALA A 63 13.20 7.86 -8.90
N PRO A 64 12.62 7.07 -9.83
CA PRO A 64 11.80 7.59 -10.92
C PRO A 64 10.53 8.34 -10.47
N ASP A 65 10.06 8.11 -9.25
CA ASP A 65 8.87 8.75 -8.70
C ASP A 65 9.14 10.23 -8.35
N ILE A 66 10.40 10.58 -8.06
CA ILE A 66 10.82 11.94 -7.66
C ILE A 66 10.50 12.95 -8.76
N ASP A 67 10.94 12.64 -9.99
CA ASP A 67 10.85 13.58 -11.11
C ASP A 67 9.39 13.91 -11.49
N THR A 68 8.48 12.98 -11.20
CA THR A 68 7.06 13.11 -11.56
C THR A 68 6.18 13.51 -10.38
N GLY A 69 6.64 13.33 -9.14
CA GLY A 69 5.81 13.45 -7.95
C GLY A 69 4.76 12.35 -7.80
N ARG A 70 4.85 11.26 -8.58
CA ARG A 70 3.82 10.21 -8.69
C ARG A 70 4.36 8.84 -8.30
N PRO A 71 3.57 7.99 -7.62
CA PRO A 71 4.03 6.67 -7.21
C PRO A 71 4.05 5.69 -8.39
N PHE A 72 4.92 4.67 -8.29
CA PHE A 72 5.04 3.58 -9.26
C PHE A 72 5.38 4.06 -10.67
N MET A 73 6.49 4.78 -10.78
CA MET A 73 7.13 5.13 -12.04
C MET A 73 8.34 4.22 -12.31
N GLY A 74 8.85 4.31 -13.54
CA GLY A 74 9.96 3.48 -14.00
C GLY A 74 9.61 1.99 -14.16
N PRO A 75 10.63 1.10 -14.20
CA PRO A 75 10.44 -0.29 -14.62
C PRO A 75 9.48 -1.11 -13.74
N ALA A 76 9.49 -0.87 -12.42
CA ALA A 76 8.57 -1.55 -11.51
C ALA A 76 7.12 -1.05 -11.70
N GLY A 77 6.95 0.24 -11.97
CA GLY A 77 5.67 0.85 -12.35
C GLY A 77 5.13 0.31 -13.67
N GLU A 78 5.99 0.16 -14.68
CA GLU A 78 5.62 -0.46 -15.96
C GLU A 78 5.18 -1.92 -15.79
N MET A 79 5.87 -2.69 -14.93
CA MET A 79 5.45 -4.04 -14.58
C MET A 79 4.08 -4.03 -13.88
N LEU A 80 3.86 -3.11 -12.94
CA LEU A 80 2.56 -2.93 -12.29
C LEU A 80 1.45 -2.63 -13.32
N ASN A 81 1.68 -1.69 -14.23
CA ASN A 81 0.70 -1.35 -15.27
C ASN A 81 0.33 -2.60 -16.08
N ARG A 82 1.31 -3.42 -16.49
CA ARG A 82 1.05 -4.68 -17.20
C ARG A 82 0.24 -5.68 -16.37
N ILE A 83 0.50 -5.77 -15.06
CA ILE A 83 -0.26 -6.62 -14.15
C ILE A 83 -1.72 -6.16 -14.07
N LEU A 84 -1.97 -4.86 -13.90
CA LEU A 84 -3.31 -4.28 -13.84
C LEU A 84 -4.06 -4.48 -15.17
N SER A 85 -3.41 -4.19 -16.29
CA SER A 85 -4.01 -4.39 -17.61
C SER A 85 -4.38 -5.85 -17.88
N ALA A 86 -3.62 -6.82 -17.38
CA ALA A 86 -3.94 -8.24 -17.52
C ALA A 86 -5.25 -8.65 -16.82
N ILE A 87 -5.70 -7.88 -15.83
CA ILE A 87 -7.00 -8.04 -15.18
C ILE A 87 -8.05 -7.03 -15.61
N GLY A 88 -7.78 -6.26 -16.66
CA GLY A 88 -8.72 -5.30 -17.23
C GLY A 88 -8.86 -4.01 -16.43
N LEU A 89 -7.85 -3.65 -15.64
CA LEU A 89 -7.79 -2.38 -14.92
C LEU A 89 -6.78 -1.44 -15.58
N ASP A 90 -7.14 -0.16 -15.70
CA ASP A 90 -6.18 0.92 -15.90
C ASP A 90 -5.70 1.44 -14.54
N ARG A 91 -4.46 1.96 -14.48
CA ARG A 91 -3.96 2.55 -13.24
C ARG A 91 -4.81 3.75 -12.80
N ASN A 92 -5.38 4.49 -13.75
CA ASN A 92 -6.20 5.66 -13.47
C ASN A 92 -7.54 5.29 -12.80
N ASP A 93 -7.98 4.03 -12.92
CA ASP A 93 -9.15 3.50 -12.22
C ASP A 93 -8.84 3.00 -10.80
N CYS A 94 -7.55 3.02 -10.42
CA CYS A 94 -7.06 2.54 -9.14
C CYS A 94 -6.61 3.72 -8.27
N TYR A 95 -6.59 3.48 -6.96
CA TYR A 95 -5.82 4.30 -6.04
C TYR A 95 -4.43 3.67 -5.82
N LEU A 96 -3.35 4.34 -6.19
CA LEU A 96 -1.99 3.82 -6.08
C LEU A 96 -1.25 4.51 -4.95
N THR A 97 -0.69 3.73 -4.02
CA THR A 97 0.05 4.28 -2.90
C THR A 97 1.13 3.32 -2.37
N ASN A 98 1.92 3.78 -1.40
CA ASN A 98 2.97 2.98 -0.75
C ASN A 98 2.79 2.92 0.77
N ALA A 99 3.28 1.85 1.39
CA ALA A 99 3.24 1.71 2.84
C ALA A 99 4.09 2.77 3.57
N VAL A 100 5.18 3.19 2.95
CA VAL A 100 6.03 4.31 3.36
C VAL A 100 5.95 5.39 2.28
N LYS A 101 5.82 6.67 2.66
CA LYS A 101 5.66 7.79 1.71
C LYS A 101 6.96 8.48 1.31
N ILE A 102 8.09 8.06 1.87
CA ILE A 102 9.40 8.64 1.57
C ILE A 102 10.20 7.71 0.66
N ILE A 103 11.00 8.29 -0.22
CA ILE A 103 11.93 7.54 -1.08
C ILE A 103 12.87 6.72 -0.19
N SER A 104 12.92 5.39 -0.38
CA SER A 104 13.93 4.56 0.28
C SER A 104 15.30 4.83 -0.32
N SER A 105 16.32 4.97 0.54
CA SER A 105 17.72 5.14 0.13
C SER A 105 18.38 3.83 -0.34
N GLY A 106 17.58 2.79 -0.63
CA GLY A 106 18.05 1.44 -0.96
C GLY A 106 18.14 0.49 0.24
N ASP A 107 17.90 1.02 1.45
CA ASP A 107 17.86 0.24 2.68
C ASP A 107 16.51 -0.45 2.89
N GLU A 108 16.54 -1.55 3.65
CA GLU A 108 15.32 -2.20 4.13
C GLU A 108 14.51 -1.21 4.99
N ILE A 109 13.20 -1.14 4.75
CA ILE A 109 12.29 -0.35 5.60
C ILE A 109 12.29 -0.96 7.00
N THR A 110 12.80 -0.20 7.96
CA THR A 110 12.87 -0.65 9.34
C THR A 110 11.48 -0.69 9.99
N PRO A 111 11.28 -1.50 11.05
CA PRO A 111 10.00 -1.58 11.74
C PRO A 111 9.52 -0.23 12.31
N ASP A 112 10.42 0.62 12.81
CA ASP A 112 10.09 1.95 13.34
C ASP A 112 9.55 2.89 12.25
N VAL A 113 10.17 2.88 11.06
CA VAL A 113 9.67 3.62 9.90
C VAL A 113 8.29 3.11 9.53
N LEU A 114 8.11 1.79 9.42
CA LEU A 114 6.82 1.23 9.04
C LEU A 114 5.72 1.59 10.05
N VAL A 115 6.01 1.49 11.35
CA VAL A 115 5.08 1.88 12.43
C VAL A 115 4.70 3.35 12.36
N PHE A 116 5.62 4.23 11.97
CA PHE A 116 5.33 5.65 11.80
C PHE A 116 4.29 5.92 10.71
N PHE A 117 4.43 5.28 9.53
CA PHE A 117 3.57 5.51 8.37
C PHE A 117 2.26 4.71 8.38
N THR A 118 2.23 3.55 9.03
CA THR A 118 1.07 2.62 9.02
C THR A 118 -0.26 3.28 9.43
N PRO A 119 -0.33 4.12 10.48
CA PRO A 119 -1.58 4.81 10.84
C PRO A 119 -2.13 5.69 9.71
N TYR A 120 -1.27 6.36 8.96
CA TYR A 120 -1.67 7.21 7.82
C TYR A 120 -2.15 6.38 6.64
N LEU A 121 -1.50 5.25 6.36
CA LEU A 121 -1.97 4.29 5.35
C LEU A 121 -3.35 3.73 5.69
N HIS A 122 -3.63 3.44 6.96
CA HIS A 122 -4.96 3.00 7.38
C HIS A 122 -6.02 4.07 7.14
N ARG A 123 -5.75 5.33 7.51
CA ARG A 123 -6.65 6.46 7.30
C ARG A 123 -6.88 6.74 5.82
N GLU A 124 -5.82 6.73 5.03
CA GLU A 124 -5.85 6.88 3.58
C GLU A 124 -6.78 5.84 2.94
N LEU A 125 -6.61 4.56 3.27
CA LEU A 125 -7.48 3.49 2.75
C LEU A 125 -8.92 3.59 3.28
N ALA A 126 -9.13 4.12 4.49
CA ALA A 126 -10.46 4.36 5.04
C ALA A 126 -11.21 5.49 4.32
N VAL A 127 -10.49 6.49 3.78
CA VAL A 127 -11.06 7.55 2.92
C VAL A 127 -11.33 7.02 1.52
N VAL A 128 -10.39 6.26 0.93
CA VAL A 128 -10.52 5.72 -0.43
C VAL A 128 -11.64 4.68 -0.51
N ARG A 129 -11.82 3.85 0.53
CA ARG A 129 -12.81 2.77 0.62
C ARG A 129 -12.85 1.83 -0.59
N PRO A 130 -11.72 1.25 -1.02
CA PRO A 130 -11.71 0.30 -2.13
C PRO A 130 -12.43 -1.00 -1.77
N ARG A 131 -12.98 -1.70 -2.77
CA ARG A 131 -13.50 -3.07 -2.57
C ARG A 131 -12.35 -4.04 -2.30
N VAL A 132 -11.21 -3.84 -2.99
CA VAL A 132 -10.00 -4.67 -2.86
C VAL A 132 -8.75 -3.81 -2.68
N VAL A 133 -7.92 -4.19 -1.71
CA VAL A 133 -6.54 -3.70 -1.54
C VAL A 133 -5.58 -4.76 -2.03
N ILE A 134 -4.73 -4.46 -3.00
CA ILE A 134 -3.66 -5.34 -3.48
C ILE A 134 -2.34 -4.91 -2.82
N ALA A 135 -1.79 -5.75 -1.95
CA ALA A 135 -0.55 -5.48 -1.25
C ALA A 135 0.64 -6.17 -1.93
N PHE A 136 1.52 -5.37 -2.55
CA PHE A 136 2.66 -5.87 -3.33
C PHE A 136 3.93 -5.99 -2.49
N GLY A 137 4.13 -7.16 -1.88
CA GLY A 137 5.33 -7.52 -1.12
C GLY A 137 5.13 -7.60 0.39
N ASN A 138 6.22 -7.86 1.12
CA ASN A 138 6.20 -8.04 2.57
C ASN A 138 5.76 -6.76 3.29
N THR A 139 6.42 -5.63 3.01
CA THR A 139 6.22 -4.37 3.73
C THR A 139 4.75 -3.90 3.79
N PRO A 140 4.01 -3.77 2.66
CA PRO A 140 2.60 -3.42 2.72
C PRO A 140 1.75 -4.48 3.41
N THR A 141 2.05 -5.77 3.20
CA THR A 141 1.31 -6.87 3.86
C THR A 141 1.49 -6.84 5.38
N ARG A 142 2.71 -6.56 5.86
CA ARG A 142 3.04 -6.42 7.29
C ARG A 142 2.32 -5.22 7.90
N ALA A 143 2.35 -4.07 7.23
CA ALA A 143 1.66 -2.86 7.69
C ALA A 143 0.15 -3.08 7.82
N LEU A 144 -0.48 -3.69 6.81
CA LEU A 144 -1.93 -3.78 6.74
C LEU A 144 -2.51 -4.92 7.59
N LEU A 145 -1.81 -6.06 7.67
CA LEU A 145 -2.29 -7.25 8.40
C LEU A 145 -1.62 -7.45 9.76
N ASN A 146 -0.70 -6.58 10.16
CA ASN A 146 0.10 -6.70 11.38
C ASN A 146 0.69 -8.11 11.56
N THR A 147 1.31 -8.63 10.50
CA THR A 147 1.83 -10.00 10.44
C THR A 147 3.34 -10.02 10.27
N LYS A 148 4.00 -11.10 10.71
CA LYS A 148 5.42 -11.37 10.44
C LYS A 148 5.63 -12.47 9.39
N ARG A 149 4.54 -13.10 8.91
CA ARG A 149 4.62 -14.19 7.93
C ARG A 149 5.19 -13.66 6.61
N PRO A 150 6.08 -14.44 5.94
CA PRO A 150 6.65 -14.04 4.67
C PRO A 150 5.58 -14.06 3.57
N ILE A 151 5.73 -13.17 2.58
CA ILE A 151 4.79 -13.01 1.47
C ILE A 151 4.56 -14.32 0.69
N SER A 152 5.56 -15.19 0.60
CA SER A 152 5.43 -16.51 -0.05
C SER A 152 4.40 -17.43 0.61
N GLN A 153 4.07 -17.21 1.89
CA GLN A 153 3.05 -17.97 2.64
C GLN A 153 1.70 -17.23 2.72
N MET A 154 1.68 -15.96 2.34
CA MET A 154 0.50 -15.09 2.46
C MET A 154 -0.17 -14.83 1.12
N ARG A 155 0.60 -14.88 0.02
CA ARG A 155 0.12 -14.48 -1.29
C ARG A 155 -1.00 -15.38 -1.79
N GLY A 156 -1.94 -14.77 -2.51
CA GLY A 156 -3.01 -15.49 -3.19
C GLY A 156 -4.22 -15.83 -2.34
N ASP A 157 -4.19 -15.57 -1.05
CA ASP A 157 -5.35 -15.73 -0.18
C ASP A 157 -5.91 -14.35 0.18
N PHE A 158 -7.24 -14.24 0.10
CA PHE A 158 -7.91 -13.02 0.54
C PHE A 158 -7.95 -12.96 2.06
N HIS A 159 -7.67 -11.79 2.60
CA HIS A 159 -7.81 -11.46 4.00
C HIS A 159 -8.89 -10.40 4.20
N ASP A 160 -9.60 -10.48 5.32
CA ASP A 160 -10.46 -9.39 5.77
C ASP A 160 -9.62 -8.28 6.36
N TYR A 161 -9.84 -7.06 5.87
CA TYR A 161 -9.11 -5.88 6.30
C TYR A 161 -10.06 -4.70 6.38
N ARG A 162 -10.51 -4.37 7.60
CA ARG A 162 -11.30 -3.16 7.89
C ARG A 162 -12.53 -2.96 6.97
N GLY A 163 -13.28 -4.02 6.71
CA GLY A 163 -14.44 -3.99 5.81
C GLY A 163 -14.13 -4.08 4.32
N MET A 164 -12.84 -4.19 3.95
CA MET A 164 -12.35 -4.41 2.60
C MET A 164 -11.73 -5.80 2.48
N LYS A 165 -11.54 -6.29 1.25
CA LYS A 165 -10.71 -7.47 0.99
C LYS A 165 -9.28 -7.05 0.71
N LEU A 166 -8.31 -7.81 1.20
CA LEU A 166 -6.89 -7.59 0.96
C LEU A 166 -6.27 -8.82 0.30
N MET A 167 -5.61 -8.63 -0.83
CA MET A 167 -4.86 -9.65 -1.57
C MET A 167 -3.35 -9.35 -1.50
N PRO A 168 -2.57 -10.08 -0.70
CA PRO A 168 -1.12 -10.04 -0.75
C PRO A 168 -0.62 -10.71 -2.03
N THR A 169 0.41 -10.15 -2.65
CA THR A 169 1.13 -10.79 -3.78
C THR A 169 2.58 -10.33 -3.85
N PHE A 170 3.37 -10.89 -4.77
CA PHE A 170 4.78 -10.54 -4.94
C PHE A 170 4.95 -9.16 -5.56
N ASN A 171 5.93 -8.40 -5.06
CA ASN A 171 6.24 -7.05 -5.53
C ASN A 171 6.64 -7.03 -7.03
N PRO A 172 6.16 -6.07 -7.85
CA PRO A 172 6.50 -5.98 -9.27
C PRO A 172 8.00 -5.86 -9.54
N ALA A 173 8.75 -5.14 -8.68
CA ALA A 173 10.21 -5.04 -8.77
C ALA A 173 10.91 -6.39 -8.50
N TYR A 174 10.29 -7.29 -7.71
CA TYR A 174 10.79 -8.65 -7.54
C TYR A 174 10.61 -9.48 -8.82
N LEU A 175 9.53 -9.28 -9.58
CA LEU A 175 9.32 -9.98 -10.86
C LEU A 175 10.30 -9.58 -11.97
N LEU A 176 10.90 -8.40 -11.87
CA LEU A 176 11.98 -7.98 -12.76
C LEU A 176 13.26 -8.78 -12.51
N ARG A 177 13.51 -9.14 -11.24
CA ARG A 177 14.67 -9.94 -10.82
C ARG A 177 14.43 -11.44 -11.00
N ASP A 178 13.21 -11.90 -10.74
CA ASP A 178 12.79 -13.30 -10.85
C ASP A 178 11.49 -13.42 -11.66
N PRO A 179 11.59 -13.52 -13.00
CA PRO A 179 10.42 -13.65 -13.87
C PRO A 179 9.62 -14.94 -13.67
N THR A 180 10.19 -15.97 -13.03
CA THR A 180 9.50 -17.26 -12.80
C THR A 180 8.26 -17.08 -11.91
N LYS A 181 8.25 -16.01 -11.12
CA LYS A 181 7.19 -15.64 -10.18
C LYS A 181 6.00 -14.93 -10.83
N LYS A 182 6.09 -14.58 -12.12
CA LYS A 182 4.97 -13.97 -12.85
C LYS A 182 3.74 -14.88 -12.89
N ARG A 183 3.91 -16.19 -12.98
CA ARG A 183 2.79 -17.15 -12.96
C ARG A 183 2.04 -17.06 -11.63
N GLU A 184 2.77 -17.00 -10.52
CA GLU A 184 2.18 -16.87 -9.20
C GLU A 184 1.39 -15.56 -9.06
N VAL A 185 1.95 -14.42 -9.48
CA VAL A 185 1.20 -13.15 -9.46
C VAL A 185 -0.03 -13.22 -10.36
N TRP A 186 0.07 -13.84 -11.53
CA TRP A 186 -1.08 -14.02 -12.41
C TRP A 186 -2.22 -14.83 -11.77
N GLU A 187 -1.90 -15.92 -11.06
CA GLU A 187 -2.91 -16.69 -10.33
C GLU A 187 -3.63 -15.86 -9.25
N ASP A 188 -2.91 -14.98 -8.55
CA ASP A 188 -3.50 -14.07 -7.55
C ASP A 188 -4.43 -13.06 -8.21
N MET A 189 -3.97 -12.47 -9.31
CA MET A 189 -4.70 -11.45 -10.05
C MET A 189 -5.98 -12.02 -10.69
N LYS A 190 -5.98 -13.29 -11.13
CA LYS A 190 -7.23 -13.95 -11.55
C LYS A 190 -8.27 -14.00 -10.43
N LYS A 191 -7.86 -14.24 -9.17
CA LYS A 191 -8.78 -14.22 -8.02
C LYS A 191 -9.30 -12.80 -7.77
N VAL A 192 -8.44 -11.79 -7.86
CA VAL A 192 -8.86 -10.38 -7.78
C VAL A 192 -9.88 -10.03 -8.85
N ARG A 193 -9.60 -10.38 -10.11
CA ARG A 193 -10.52 -10.15 -11.23
C ARG A 193 -11.88 -10.82 -11.01
N ALA A 194 -11.88 -12.08 -10.58
CA ALA A 194 -13.12 -12.81 -10.31
C ALA A 194 -13.93 -12.17 -9.17
N PHE A 195 -13.26 -11.71 -8.11
CA PHE A 195 -13.90 -11.00 -7.01
C PHE A 195 -14.53 -9.68 -7.48
N LEU A 196 -13.81 -8.88 -8.27
CA LEU A 196 -14.30 -7.59 -8.76
C LEU A 196 -15.50 -7.74 -9.72
N ALA A 197 -15.55 -8.84 -10.48
CA ALA A 197 -16.67 -9.17 -11.35
C ALA A 197 -17.92 -9.66 -10.60
N SER A 198 -17.80 -9.96 -9.31
CA SER A 198 -18.94 -10.34 -8.48
C SER A 198 -19.70 -9.07 -8.03
N PRO A 199 -21.04 -9.08 -7.96
CA PRO A 199 -21.85 -7.93 -7.54
C PRO A 199 -21.47 -7.39 -6.16
#